data_AF-A0AAU1XH91-F1
#
_entry.id   AF-A0AAU1XH91-F1
#
_cell.length_a   1.000
_cell.length_b   1.000
_cell.length_c   1.000
_cell.angle_alpha   90.00
_cell.angle_beta   90.00
_cell.angle_gamma   90.00
#
_symmetry.space_group_name_H-M   'P 1'
#
loop_
_entity.id
_entity.type
_entity.pdbx_description
1 polymer ?
#
loop_
_entity_poly.entity_id
_entity_poly.type
_entity_poly.pdbx_seq_one_letter_code
_entity_poly.pdbx_strand_id
1 'polypeptide(L)'
;MKFFESFSDHLFASAQLVAQLHRENLPTKFPPGMVAEVLWLDAAELAQLYGHTMTASEAVAYVQRSNPNHILLTILNGGNDRG
;
A
#
# COMPACT_ATOMS: atom_id res chain seq x y z
N MET A 1 -7.21 3.53 25.76
CA MET A 1 -6.35 4.05 24.67
C MET A 1 -5.50 2.94 24.02
N LYS A 2 -6.05 1.73 23.78
CA LYS A 2 -5.33 0.59 23.15
C LYS A 2 -5.75 0.29 21.70
N PHE A 3 -6.89 0.82 21.27
CA PHE A 3 -7.43 0.58 19.92
C PHE A 3 -6.64 1.28 18.82
N PHE A 4 -6.11 2.49 19.09
CA PHE A 4 -5.35 3.27 18.10
C PHE A 4 -3.94 2.72 17.84
N GLU A 5 -3.26 2.19 18.85
CA GLU A 5 -1.93 1.55 18.68
C GLU A 5 -2.03 0.31 17.79
N SER A 6 -2.95 -0.60 18.12
CA SER A 6 -3.22 -1.79 17.31
C SER A 6 -3.50 -1.43 15.85
N PHE A 7 -4.36 -0.43 15.61
CA PHE A 7 -4.74 -0.04 14.25
C PHE A 7 -3.55 0.48 13.41
N SER A 8 -2.68 1.29 14.01
CA SER A 8 -1.48 1.79 13.35
C SER A 8 -0.47 0.68 13.04
N ASP A 9 -0.33 -0.31 13.93
CA ASP A 9 0.57 -1.45 13.73
C ASP A 9 0.12 -2.33 12.56
N HIS A 10 -1.19 -2.56 12.42
CA HIS A 10 -1.74 -3.34 11.31
C HIS A 10 -1.55 -2.65 9.96
N LEU A 11 -1.74 -1.33 9.88
CA LEU A 11 -1.45 -0.56 8.65
C LEU A 11 0.03 -0.65 8.29
N PHE A 12 0.91 -0.44 9.28
CA PHE A 12 2.34 -0.47 9.05
C PHE A 12 2.78 -1.85 8.56
N ALA A 13 2.35 -2.93 9.22
CA ALA A 13 2.65 -4.31 8.82
C ALA A 13 2.11 -4.63 7.41
N SER A 14 0.90 -4.17 7.11
CA SER A 14 0.26 -4.31 5.80
C SER A 14 1.05 -3.61 4.69
N ALA A 15 1.46 -2.37 4.93
CA ALA A 15 2.29 -1.61 4.00
C ALA A 15 3.69 -2.23 3.83
N GLN A 16 4.28 -2.81 4.89
CA GLN A 16 5.53 -3.57 4.80
C GLN A 16 5.38 -4.79 3.88
N LEU A 17 4.27 -5.53 3.98
CA LEU A 17 4.01 -6.68 3.12
C LEU A 17 3.90 -6.26 1.64
N VAL A 18 3.13 -5.22 1.34
CA VAL A 18 3.04 -4.69 -0.03
C VAL A 18 4.40 -4.20 -0.55
N ALA A 19 5.16 -3.49 0.29
CA ALA A 19 6.51 -3.03 -0.05
C ALA A 19 7.45 -4.21 -0.36
N GLN A 20 7.37 -5.30 0.41
CA GLN A 20 8.16 -6.50 0.18
C GLN A 20 7.76 -7.19 -1.13
N LEU A 21 6.46 -7.36 -1.40
CA LEU A 21 5.97 -7.95 -2.65
C LEU A 21 6.43 -7.12 -3.88
N HIS A 22 6.43 -5.79 -3.75
CA HIS A 22 6.95 -4.89 -4.78
C HIS A 22 8.47 -5.04 -4.98
N ARG A 23 9.26 -5.06 -3.89
CA ARG A 23 10.73 -5.21 -3.95
C ARG A 23 11.16 -6.52 -4.63
N GLU A 24 10.45 -7.60 -4.33
CA GLU A 24 10.67 -8.92 -4.93
C GLU A 24 10.07 -9.03 -6.35
N ASN A 25 9.40 -7.98 -6.84
CA ASN A 25 8.72 -7.92 -8.13
C ASN A 25 7.81 -9.13 -8.38
N LEU A 26 7.08 -9.57 -7.35
CA LEU A 26 6.24 -10.75 -7.45
C LEU A 26 4.99 -10.44 -8.28
N PRO A 27 4.66 -11.24 -9.31
CA PRO A 27 3.52 -10.99 -10.19
C PRO A 27 2.18 -11.41 -9.55
N THR A 28 2.14 -11.58 -8.23
CA THR A 28 0.93 -11.98 -7.50
C THR A 28 -0.15 -10.92 -7.65
N LYS A 29 -1.34 -11.36 -8.02
CA LYS A 29 -2.49 -10.50 -8.29
C LYS A 29 -3.50 -10.60 -7.16
N PHE A 30 -4.01 -9.44 -6.73
CA PHE A 30 -5.01 -9.31 -5.69
C PHE A 30 -6.22 -8.53 -6.21
N PRO A 31 -7.43 -8.77 -5.68
CA PRO A 31 -8.56 -7.90 -5.96
C PRO A 31 -8.28 -6.45 -5.50
N PRO A 32 -8.59 -5.42 -6.28
CA PRO A 32 -8.34 -4.03 -5.89
C PRO A 32 -9.01 -3.63 -4.59
N GLY A 33 -10.19 -4.19 -4.27
CA GLY A 33 -10.86 -3.95 -2.98
C GLY A 33 -10.06 -4.44 -1.78
N MET A 34 -9.37 -5.58 -1.91
CA MET A 34 -8.49 -6.09 -0.85
C MET A 34 -7.29 -5.17 -0.65
N VAL A 35 -6.67 -4.70 -1.74
CA VAL A 35 -5.53 -3.78 -1.68
C VAL A 35 -5.95 -2.43 -1.10
N ALA A 36 -7.12 -1.93 -1.48
CA ALA A 36 -7.70 -0.70 -0.96
C ALA A 36 -7.94 -0.78 0.55
N GLU A 37 -8.46 -1.89 1.05
CA GLU A 37 -8.68 -2.09 2.49
C GLU A 37 -7.35 -2.11 3.26
N VAL A 38 -6.38 -2.87 2.76
CA VAL A 38 -5.05 -3.07 3.40
C VAL A 38 -4.21 -1.80 3.40
N LEU A 39 -4.37 -0.93 2.38
CA LEU A 39 -3.61 0.31 2.24
C LEU A 39 -4.43 1.57 2.53
N TRP A 40 -5.68 1.46 2.97
CA TRP A 40 -6.62 2.60 3.07
C TRP A 40 -6.65 3.52 1.84
N LEU A 41 -6.89 2.90 0.68
CA LEU A 41 -7.10 3.59 -0.59
C LEU A 41 -8.58 3.52 -0.99
N ASP A 42 -8.96 4.26 -2.03
CA ASP A 42 -10.30 4.19 -2.59
C ASP A 42 -10.45 2.93 -3.47
N ALA A 43 -11.29 2.00 -3.02
CA ALA A 43 -11.55 0.75 -3.73
C ALA A 43 -12.24 0.94 -5.09
N ALA A 44 -13.14 1.92 -5.20
CA ALA A 44 -13.86 2.19 -6.43
C ALA A 44 -12.94 2.79 -7.48
N GLU A 45 -12.07 3.72 -7.07
CA GLU A 45 -11.06 4.30 -7.95
C GLU A 45 -10.07 3.24 -8.45
N LEU A 46 -9.55 2.39 -7.55
CA LEU A 46 -8.63 1.32 -7.95
C LEU A 46 -9.28 0.31 -8.89
N ALA A 47 -10.54 -0.06 -8.66
CA ALA A 47 -11.27 -0.96 -9.55
C ALA A 47 -11.51 -0.34 -10.93
N GLN A 48 -11.76 0.98 -11.01
CA GLN A 48 -11.92 1.68 -12.27
C GLN A 48 -10.60 1.74 -13.07
N LEU A 49 -9.47 1.94 -12.40
CA LEU A 49 -8.16 2.10 -13.04
C LEU A 49 -7.50 0.77 -13.41
N TYR A 50 -7.68 -0.27 -12.58
CA TYR A 50 -6.95 -1.54 -12.70
C TYR A 50 -7.87 -2.75 -12.99
N GLY A 51 -9.19 -2.55 -13.04
CA GLY A 51 -10.15 -3.61 -13.32
C GLY A 51 -10.38 -4.54 -12.13
N HIS A 52 -10.28 -5.86 -12.34
CA HIS A 52 -10.62 -6.86 -11.32
C HIS A 52 -9.43 -7.35 -10.48
N THR A 53 -8.20 -7.07 -10.92
CA THR A 53 -6.99 -7.54 -10.24
C THR A 53 -5.86 -6.53 -10.38
N MET A 54 -5.02 -6.39 -9.36
CA MET A 54 -3.81 -5.57 -9.40
C MET A 54 -2.65 -6.24 -8.64
N THR A 55 -1.43 -5.88 -9.01
CA THR A 55 -0.19 -6.29 -8.37
C THR A 55 0.24 -5.29 -7.29
N ALA A 56 1.17 -5.70 -6.42
CA ALA A 56 1.78 -4.79 -5.45
C ALA A 56 2.50 -3.61 -6.12
N SER A 57 3.19 -3.85 -7.24
CA SER A 57 3.87 -2.79 -8.00
C SER A 57 2.90 -1.77 -8.60
N GLU A 58 1.73 -2.21 -9.08
CA GLU A 58 0.68 -1.31 -9.54
C GLU A 58 0.10 -0.47 -8.39
N ALA A 59 -0.05 -1.06 -7.20
CA ALA A 59 -0.46 -0.33 -6.00
C ALA A 59 0.57 0.74 -5.61
N VAL A 60 1.86 0.39 -5.61
CA VAL A 60 2.95 1.35 -5.34
C VAL A 60 2.94 2.48 -6.36
N ALA A 61 2.81 2.17 -7.65
CA ALA A 61 2.74 3.17 -8.71
C ALA A 61 1.49 4.07 -8.59
N TYR A 62 0.36 3.53 -8.11
CA TYR A 62 -0.81 4.35 -7.77
C TYR A 62 -0.51 5.30 -6.62
N VAL A 63 0.02 4.79 -5.50
CA VAL A 63 0.29 5.61 -4.31
C VAL A 63 1.31 6.72 -4.62
N GLN A 64 2.34 6.43 -5.42
CA GLN A 64 3.33 7.43 -5.86
C GLN A 64 2.70 8.62 -6.59
N ARG A 65 1.63 8.41 -7.37
CA ARG A 65 0.95 9.48 -8.12
C ARG A 65 -0.17 10.16 -7.34
N SER A 66 -0.86 9.44 -6.45
CA SER A 66 -2.07 9.93 -5.78
C SER A 66 -1.81 10.50 -4.39
N ASN A 67 -0.88 9.92 -3.62
CA ASN A 67 -0.56 10.32 -2.26
C ASN A 67 0.93 10.11 -1.94
N PRO A 68 1.80 11.10 -2.23
CA PRO A 68 3.24 10.98 -1.98
C PRO A 68 3.62 10.87 -0.49
N ASN A 69 2.71 11.22 0.42
CA ASN A 69 2.93 11.17 1.87
C ASN A 69 2.45 9.85 2.52
N HIS A 70 2.03 8.87 1.71
CA HIS A 70 1.53 7.61 2.21
C HIS A 70 2.63 6.79 2.91
N ILE A 71 2.30 6.13 4.03
CA ILE A 71 3.26 5.35 4.84
C ILE A 71 4.02 4.28 4.03
N LEU A 72 3.37 3.72 3.01
CA LEU A 72 3.99 2.78 2.06
C LEU A 72 5.25 3.37 1.41
N LEU A 73 5.21 4.64 1.00
CA LEU A 73 6.35 5.30 0.37
C LEU A 73 7.42 5.65 1.41
N THR A 74 7.03 6.01 2.63
CA THR A 74 7.97 6.16 3.75
C THR A 74 8.77 4.87 3.97
N ILE A 75 8.10 3.72 3.97
CA ILE A 75 8.74 2.39 4.09
C ILE A 75 9.67 2.10 2.92
N LEU A 76 9.21 2.35 1.69
CA LEU A 76 10.00 2.08 0.48
C LEU A 76 11.25 2.95 0.39
N ASN A 77 11.13 4.22 0.76
CA ASN A 77 12.22 5.20 0.76
C ASN A 77 13.16 5.06 1.98
N GLY A 78 12.91 4.10 2.88
CA GLY A 78 13.76 3.82 4.02
C GLY A 78 13.62 4.80 5.19
N GLY A 79 12.51 5.54 5.28
CA GLY A 79 12.28 6.54 6.33
C GLY A 79 13.28 7.68 6.28
N ASN A 80 13.62 8.15 5.08
CA ASN A 80 14.72 9.09 4.84
C ASN A 80 14.41 10.55 5.24
N ASP A 81 13.90 10.74 6.45
CA ASP A 81 14.12 11.95 7.24
C ASP A 81 15.32 11.69 8.16
N ARG A 82 16.51 11.47 7.57
CA ARG A 82 17.77 11.73 8.27
C ARG A 82 18.08 13.22 8.11
N GLY A 83 17.36 14.03 8.88
CA GLY A 83 17.85 15.33 9.34
C GLY A 83 18.91 15.16 10.43
#